data_AF-A0A7W4IH71-F1
#
_entry.id   AF-A0A7W4IH71-F1
#
_cell.length_a   1.000
_cell.length_b   1.000
_cell.length_c   1.000
_cell.angle_alpha   90.00
_cell.angle_beta   90.00
_cell.angle_gamma   90.00
#
_symmetry.space_group_name_H-M   'P 1'
#
loop_
_entity.id
_entity.type
_entity.pdbx_description
1 polymer ?
#
loop_
_entity_poly.entity_id
_entity_poly.type
_entity_poly.pdbx_seq_one_letter_code
_entity_poly.pdbx_strand_id
1 'polypeptide(L)'
;MEYARRNTKAARRLLTRLLRQQGARPKRMVTDKLGSCGAARRKLKSSIRHLSHKGLNNRAENSHLPLRKRERIMQKFRSPGGCQRFVSVFSAVRNLFVPPRSIDNAVSRHVHRVRALAYWNSATTLTA
;
A
#
# COMPACT_ATOMS: atom_id res chain seq x y z
N MET A 1 2.03 26.57 5.15
CA MET A 1 2.02 25.33 4.35
C MET A 1 3.48 25.01 4.00
N GLU A 2 4.20 24.43 4.94
CA GLU A 2 5.66 24.27 4.87
C GLU A 2 5.96 23.04 4.01
N TYR A 3 6.58 23.22 2.83
CA TYR A 3 7.09 22.10 2.03
C TYR A 3 8.28 21.46 2.77
N ALA A 4 7.94 20.64 3.76
CA ALA A 4 8.83 20.02 4.72
C ALA A 4 9.92 19.18 4.03
N ARG A 5 11.18 19.57 4.25
CA ARG A 5 12.45 18.84 4.09
C ARG A 5 12.38 17.51 3.30
N ARG A 6 12.94 17.51 2.08
CA ARG A 6 13.17 16.33 1.22
C ARG A 6 13.87 15.20 2.00
N ASN A 7 13.12 14.24 2.53
CA ASN A 7 13.66 13.18 3.38
C ASN A 7 14.16 11.96 2.56
N THR A 8 15.38 12.08 2.03
CA THR A 8 16.06 11.00 1.30
C THR A 8 16.26 9.75 2.16
N LYS A 9 16.44 9.90 3.48
CA LYS A 9 16.63 8.78 4.42
C LYS A 9 15.36 7.91 4.49
N ALA A 10 14.20 8.56 4.64
CA ALA A 10 12.91 7.86 4.64
C ALA A 10 12.64 7.17 3.29
N ALA A 11 12.87 7.87 2.17
CA ALA A 11 12.71 7.29 0.84
C ALA A 11 13.61 6.06 0.63
N ARG A 12 14.88 6.12 1.06
CA ARG A 12 15.80 4.97 0.99
C ARG A 12 15.29 3.80 1.83
N ARG A 13 14.89 4.05 3.09
CA ARG A 13 14.35 3.01 3.98
C ARG A 13 13.13 2.32 3.37
N LEU A 14 12.20 3.09 2.80
CA LEU A 14 11.02 2.57 2.13
C LEU A 14 11.39 1.68 0.95
N LEU A 15 12.23 2.18 0.04
CA LEU A 15 12.65 1.43 -1.15
C LEU A 15 13.39 0.14 -0.78
N THR A 16 14.29 0.16 0.21
CA THR A 16 14.95 -1.05 0.70
C THR A 16 13.94 -2.06 1.23
N ARG A 17 12.96 -1.62 2.03
CA ARG A 17 11.94 -2.50 2.58
C ARG A 17 11.10 -3.14 1.48
N LEU A 18 10.68 -2.36 0.49
CA LEU A 18 9.88 -2.85 -0.63
C LEU A 18 10.67 -3.87 -1.46
N LEU A 19 11.93 -3.59 -1.80
CA LEU A 19 12.76 -4.53 -2.56
C LEU A 19 12.97 -5.86 -1.81
N ARG A 20 13.12 -5.81 -0.49
CA ARG A 20 13.21 -7.03 0.34
C ARG A 20 11.90 -7.81 0.38
N GLN A 21 10.78 -7.11 0.57
CA GLN A 21 9.46 -7.74 0.66
C GLN A 21 8.97 -8.37 -0.64
N GLN A 22 9.35 -7.80 -1.79
CA GLN A 22 8.95 -8.36 -3.09
C GLN A 22 9.70 -9.66 -3.43
N GLY A 23 10.79 -10.00 -2.73
CA GLY A 23 11.54 -11.25 -2.91
C GLY A 23 12.27 -11.42 -4.25
N ALA A 24 11.96 -10.59 -5.25
CA ALA A 24 12.54 -10.62 -6.58
C ALA A 24 12.99 -9.21 -7.01
N ARG A 25 14.07 -9.17 -7.81
CA ARG A 25 14.56 -7.92 -8.39
C ARG A 25 13.59 -7.44 -9.49
N PRO A 26 12.98 -6.25 -9.36
CA PRO A 26 12.07 -5.75 -10.39
C PRO A 26 12.85 -5.34 -11.64
N LYS A 27 12.27 -5.58 -12.82
CA LYS A 27 12.84 -5.14 -14.11
C LYS A 27 12.91 -3.62 -14.22
N ARG A 28 11.91 -2.92 -13.65
CA ARG A 28 11.78 -1.46 -13.68
C ARG A 28 11.21 -0.96 -12.37
N MET A 29 11.65 0.22 -11.93
CA MET A 29 11.13 0.92 -10.76
C MET A 29 10.49 2.22 -11.21
N VAL A 30 9.22 2.42 -10.86
CA VAL A 30 8.48 3.64 -11.17
C VAL A 30 8.25 4.40 -9.86
N THR A 31 8.68 5.65 -9.79
CA THR A 31 8.36 6.55 -8.66
C THR A 31 7.83 7.88 -9.18
N ASP A 32 7.35 8.73 -8.28
CA ASP A 32 7.12 10.13 -8.58
C ASP A 32 8.44 10.84 -8.99
N LYS A 33 8.30 12.12 -9.38
CA LYS A 33 9.42 12.99 -9.76
C LYS A 33 10.12 13.67 -8.57
N LEU A 34 9.86 13.25 -7.32
CA LEU A 34 10.46 13.88 -6.16
C LEU A 34 11.96 13.58 -6.11
N GLY A 35 12.77 14.63 -5.85
CA GLY A 35 14.23 14.52 -5.76
C GLY A 35 14.72 13.53 -4.69
N SER A 36 13.93 13.30 -3.64
CA SER A 36 14.21 12.32 -2.58
C SER A 36 14.24 10.87 -3.10
N CYS A 37 13.34 10.51 -4.03
CA CYS A 37 13.30 9.19 -4.65
C CYS A 37 14.50 8.96 -5.56
N GLY A 38 14.86 9.96 -6.38
CA GLY A 38 16.07 9.90 -7.21
C GLY A 38 17.35 9.78 -6.39
N ALA A 39 17.47 10.56 -5.30
CA ALA A 39 18.61 10.48 -4.40
C ALA A 39 18.67 9.14 -3.65
N ALA A 40 17.52 8.61 -3.19
CA ALA A 40 17.44 7.32 -2.54
C ALA A 40 17.86 6.18 -3.48
N ARG A 41 17.42 6.21 -4.74
CA ARG A 41 17.82 5.25 -5.76
C ARG A 41 19.33 5.25 -5.99
N ARG A 42 19.95 6.42 -6.14
CA ARG A 42 21.43 6.53 -6.28
C ARG A 42 22.15 5.91 -5.09
N LYS A 43 21.66 6.15 -3.86
CA LYS A 43 22.21 5.56 -2.63
C LYS A 43 22.02 4.04 -2.54
N LEU A 44 21.01 3.48 -3.20
CA LEU A 44 20.81 2.02 -3.27
C LEU A 44 21.73 1.34 -4.28
N LYS A 45 22.43 2.11 -5.13
CA LYS A 45 23.27 1.60 -6.23
C LYS A 45 22.56 0.51 -7.07
N SER A 46 21.23 0.60 -7.17
CA SER A 46 20.45 -0.42 -7.86
C SER A 46 20.58 -0.20 -9.37
N SER A 47 21.04 -1.20 -10.10
CA SER A 47 21.02 -1.27 -11.57
C SER A 47 19.60 -1.52 -12.12
N ILE A 48 18.57 -1.04 -11.42
CA ILE A 48 17.16 -1.16 -11.82
C ILE A 48 16.83 0.07 -12.65
N ARG A 49 16.30 -0.15 -13.86
CA ARG A 49 15.84 0.94 -14.73
C ARG A 49 14.76 1.75 -14.00
N HIS A 50 14.97 3.06 -13.88
CA HIS A 50 14.04 3.96 -13.20
C HIS A 50 13.25 4.79 -14.19
N LEU A 51 11.95 4.92 -13.94
CA LEU A 51 11.04 5.73 -14.73
C LEU A 51 10.27 6.68 -13.81
N SER A 52 10.12 7.93 -14.24
CA SER A 52 9.40 8.98 -13.51
C SER A 52 8.54 9.85 -14.42
N HIS A 53 8.20 9.36 -15.63
CA HIS A 53 7.32 10.09 -16.54
C HIS A 53 5.93 10.31 -15.91
N LYS A 54 5.27 11.40 -16.32
CA LYS A 54 3.91 11.74 -15.87
C LYS A 54 2.97 10.54 -16.10
N GLY A 55 2.19 10.20 -15.08
CA GLY A 55 1.18 9.15 -15.16
C GLY A 55 1.68 7.73 -14.88
N LEU A 56 2.99 7.46 -14.89
CA LEU A 56 3.49 6.10 -14.69
C LEU A 56 3.25 5.58 -13.27
N ASN A 57 3.25 6.48 -12.27
CA ASN A 57 3.00 6.14 -10.87
C ASN A 57 1.51 6.10 -10.50
N ASN A 58 0.59 6.32 -11.45
CA ASN A 58 -0.86 6.35 -11.20
C ASN A 58 -1.37 5.11 -10.48
N ARG A 59 -0.84 3.92 -10.80
CA ARG A 59 -1.24 2.67 -10.12
C ARG A 59 -0.89 2.71 -8.63
N ALA A 60 0.31 3.19 -8.29
CA ALA A 60 0.73 3.33 -6.90
C ALA A 60 -0.11 4.40 -6.19
N GLU A 61 -0.33 5.55 -6.83
CA GLU A 61 -1.16 6.62 -6.28
C GLU A 61 -2.61 6.17 -6.02
N ASN A 62 -3.23 5.50 -7.00
CA ASN A 62 -4.59 4.98 -6.90
C ASN A 62 -4.72 3.89 -5.82
N SER A 63 -3.66 3.11 -5.58
CA SER A 63 -3.66 2.10 -4.52
C SER A 63 -3.85 2.70 -3.11
N HIS A 64 -3.52 3.98 -2.92
CA HIS A 64 -3.71 4.68 -1.66
C HIS A 64 -5.13 5.23 -1.47
N LEU A 65 -5.95 5.31 -2.52
CA LEU A 65 -7.29 5.91 -2.43
C LEU A 65 -8.20 5.23 -1.39
N PRO A 66 -8.28 3.88 -1.30
CA PRO A 66 -9.10 3.23 -0.29
C PRO A 66 -8.64 3.54 1.14
N LEU A 67 -7.32 3.58 1.35
CA LEU A 67 -6.73 3.91 2.64
C LEU A 67 -7.05 5.36 3.03
N ARG A 68 -6.83 6.31 2.12
CA ARG A 68 -7.14 7.73 2.34
C ARG A 68 -8.62 7.96 2.58
N LYS A 69 -9.51 7.26 1.87
CA LYS A 69 -10.96 7.35 2.11
C LYS A 69 -11.28 6.93 3.55
N ARG A 70 -10.69 5.83 4.02
CA ARG A 70 -10.93 5.34 5.38
C ARG A 70 -10.36 6.27 6.44
N GLU A 71 -9.14 6.77 6.24
CA GLU A 71 -8.52 7.79 7.11
C GLU A 71 -9.40 9.04 7.24
N ARG A 72 -9.96 9.54 6.13
CA ARG A 72 -10.87 10.70 6.16
C ARG A 72 -12.16 10.43 6.94
N ILE A 73 -12.78 9.27 6.72
CA ILE A 73 -13.98 8.85 7.47
C ILE A 73 -13.68 8.75 8.97
N MET A 74 -12.48 8.28 9.33
CA MET A 74 -12.02 8.19 10.72
C MET A 74 -11.58 9.54 11.31
N GLN A 75 -11.71 10.64 10.57
CA GLN A 75 -11.26 11.99 10.98
C GLN A 75 -9.76 12.05 11.33
N LYS A 76 -8.94 11.31 10.58
CA LYS A 76 -7.49 11.13 10.79
C LYS A 76 -7.18 10.32 12.06
N PHE A 77 -5.93 9.89 12.19
CA PHE A 77 -5.47 9.15 13.36
C PHE A 77 -5.02 10.09 14.47
N ARG A 78 -5.39 9.78 15.71
CA ARG A 78 -4.95 10.53 16.91
C ARG A 78 -3.45 10.40 17.20
N SER A 79 -2.80 9.37 16.66
CA SER A 79 -1.35 9.16 16.84
C SER A 79 -0.70 8.43 15.66
N PRO A 80 0.62 8.63 15.43
CA PRO A 80 1.37 7.88 14.43
C PRO A 80 1.35 6.36 14.67
N GLY A 81 1.42 5.93 15.93
CA GLY A 81 1.34 4.52 16.31
C GLY A 81 -0.01 3.89 15.97
N GLY A 82 -1.12 4.62 16.16
CA GLY A 82 -2.45 4.19 15.74
C GLY A 82 -2.56 4.00 14.23
N CYS A 83 -2.03 4.96 13.45
CA CYS A 83 -1.94 4.83 12.00
C CYS A 83 -1.11 3.61 11.58
N GLN A 84 0.03 3.37 12.24
CA GLN A 84 0.91 2.25 11.90
C GLN A 84 0.25 0.89 12.13
N ARG A 85 -0.48 0.71 13.25
CA ARG A 85 -1.27 -0.51 13.54
C ARG A 85 -2.42 -0.69 12.57
N PHE A 86 -3.07 0.41 12.18
CA PHE A 86 -4.15 0.35 11.20
C PHE A 86 -3.63 -0.08 9.82
N VAL A 87 -2.59 0.58 9.32
CA VAL A 87 -2.03 0.30 7.98
C VAL A 87 -1.41 -1.10 7.89
N SER A 88 -0.92 -1.68 8.99
CA SER A 88 -0.35 -3.03 8.97
C SER A 88 -1.37 -4.13 8.66
N VAL A 89 -2.65 -3.93 8.99
CA VAL A 89 -3.71 -4.93 8.79
C VAL A 89 -4.71 -4.54 7.70
N PHE A 90 -4.83 -3.24 7.37
CA PHE A 90 -5.83 -2.70 6.46
C PHE A 90 -5.88 -3.40 5.10
N SER A 91 -4.72 -3.64 4.48
CA SER A 91 -4.67 -4.29 3.16
C SER A 91 -5.19 -5.71 3.19
N ALA A 92 -4.89 -6.48 4.25
CA ALA A 92 -5.37 -7.85 4.40
C ALA A 92 -6.90 -7.89 4.57
N VAL A 93 -7.43 -7.06 5.48
CA VAL A 93 -8.88 -6.93 5.72
C VAL A 93 -9.59 -6.50 4.44
N ARG A 94 -9.09 -5.47 3.76
CA ARG A 94 -9.70 -4.98 2.52
C ARG A 94 -9.72 -6.07 1.45
N ASN A 95 -8.62 -6.79 1.25
CA ASN A 95 -8.53 -7.81 0.22
C ASN A 95 -9.43 -9.03 0.51
N LEU A 96 -9.70 -9.32 1.79
CA LEU A 96 -10.63 -10.37 2.19
C LEU A 96 -12.08 -10.02 1.84
N PHE A 97 -12.51 -8.77 2.11
CA PHE A 97 -13.91 -8.37 2.00
C PHE A 97 -14.30 -7.65 0.71
N VAL A 98 -13.34 -7.13 -0.05
CA VAL A 98 -13.62 -6.46 -1.33
C VAL A 98 -13.52 -7.48 -2.46
N PRO A 99 -14.64 -7.82 -3.11
CA PRO A 99 -14.61 -8.78 -4.21
C PRO A 99 -13.77 -8.23 -5.38
N PRO A 100 -13.02 -9.10 -6.09
CA PRO A 100 -12.35 -8.71 -7.32
C PRO A 100 -13.36 -8.27 -8.38
N ARG A 101 -12.91 -7.44 -9.32
CA ARG A 101 -13.74 -6.89 -10.40
C ARG A 101 -14.38 -7.95 -11.29
N SER A 102 -13.78 -9.15 -11.36
CA SER A 102 -14.31 -10.29 -12.11
C SER A 102 -15.61 -10.85 -11.53
N ILE A 103 -15.96 -10.51 -10.28
CA ILE A 103 -17.25 -10.87 -9.69
C ILE A 103 -18.26 -9.77 -10.02
N ASP A 104 -19.13 -10.04 -10.99
CA ASP A 104 -20.09 -9.08 -11.54
C ASP A 104 -21.54 -9.32 -11.09
N ASN A 105 -21.90 -10.55 -10.74
CA ASN A 105 -23.26 -10.92 -10.37
C ASN A 105 -23.51 -10.91 -8.85
N ALA A 106 -24.79 -10.81 -8.46
CA ALA A 106 -25.21 -10.69 -7.07
C ALA A 106 -24.92 -11.96 -6.25
N VAL A 107 -25.17 -13.14 -6.83
CA VAL A 107 -24.97 -14.44 -6.19
C VAL A 107 -23.50 -14.65 -5.84
N SER A 108 -22.60 -14.40 -6.78
CA SER A 108 -21.16 -14.56 -6.56
C SER A 108 -20.62 -13.55 -5.54
N ARG A 109 -21.17 -12.32 -5.49
CA ARG A 109 -20.86 -11.35 -4.43
C ARG A 109 -21.33 -11.84 -3.06
N HIS A 110 -22.52 -12.44 -2.99
CA HIS A 110 -23.03 -13.02 -1.74
C HIS A 110 -22.14 -14.16 -1.26
N VAL A 111 -21.82 -15.13 -2.12
CA VAL A 111 -20.92 -16.25 -1.80
C VAL A 111 -19.54 -15.76 -1.34
N HIS A 112 -18.96 -14.77 -2.02
CA HIS A 112 -17.70 -14.16 -1.61
C HIS A 112 -17.79 -13.57 -0.18
N ARG A 113 -18.86 -12.85 0.14
CA ARG A 113 -19.06 -12.26 1.48
C ARG A 113 -19.20 -13.33 2.57
N VAL A 114 -19.98 -14.38 2.31
CA VAL A 114 -20.14 -15.50 3.26
C VAL A 114 -18.80 -16.17 3.53
N ARG A 115 -18.02 -16.46 2.48
CA ARG A 115 -16.67 -17.03 2.62
C ARG A 115 -15.73 -16.09 3.37
N ALA A 116 -15.73 -14.80 3.03
CA ALA A 116 -14.91 -13.80 3.70
C ALA A 116 -15.21 -13.73 5.20
N LEU A 117 -16.49 -13.76 5.58
CA LEU A 117 -16.91 -13.76 6.99
C LEU A 117 -16.49 -15.03 7.71
N ALA A 118 -16.60 -16.21 7.07
CA ALA A 118 -16.13 -17.46 7.65
C ALA A 118 -14.62 -17.42 7.92
N TYR A 119 -13.80 -17.00 6.94
CA TYR A 119 -12.36 -16.83 7.13
C TYR A 119 -12.02 -15.83 8.23
N TRP A 120 -12.76 -14.73 8.29
CA TRP A 120 -12.59 -13.71 9.34
C TRP A 120 -12.82 -14.33 10.73
N ASN A 121 -13.95 -15.00 10.91
CA ASN A 121 -14.31 -15.62 12.18
C ASN A 121 -13.23 -16.60 12.63
N SER A 122 -12.79 -17.52 11.75
CA SER A 122 -11.71 -18.46 12.06
C SER A 122 -10.40 -17.77 12.44
N ALA A 123 -10.04 -16.69 11.76
CA ALA A 123 -8.80 -15.95 12.06
C ALA A 123 -8.86 -15.19 13.39
N THR A 124 -10.05 -14.74 13.81
CA THR A 124 -10.24 -14.01 15.07
C THR A 124 -10.51 -14.89 16.28
N THR A 125 -11.10 -16.08 16.09
CA THR A 125 -11.35 -17.02 17.19
C THR A 125 -10.07 -17.74 17.65
N LEU A 126 -9.07 -17.89 16.78
CA LEU A 126 -7.76 -18.45 17.12
C LEU A 126 -6.87 -17.54 18.00
N THR A 127 -7.38 -16.36 18.40
CA THR A 127 -6.67 -15.38 19.23
C THR A 127 -7.28 -15.17 20.61
N ALA A 128 -8.19 -16.05 21.05
CA ALA A 128 -8.69 -16.13 22.43
C ALA A 128 -7.98 -17.27 23.17
#